data_AF-A0A7C7VJ13-F1
#
_entry.id   AF-A0A7C7VJ13-F1
#
_cell.length_a   1.000
_cell.length_b   1.000
_cell.length_c   1.000
_cell.angle_alpha   90.00
_cell.angle_beta   90.00
_cell.angle_gamma   90.00
#
_symmetry.space_group_name_H-M   'P 1'
#
loop_
_entity.id
_entity.type
_entity.pdbx_description
1 polymer ?
#
loop_
_entity_poly.entity_id
_entity_poly.type
_entity_poly.pdbx_seq_one_letter_code
_entity_poly.pdbx_strand_id
1 'polypeptide(L)'
;EKVQKELELGNLTLEGLEKGRVEQIVLGPHANFNFFFSPLNAGKDWGDVDDAFAKIYKTSLEEARVHLANEFLSIDERRETILDGLRRLPVDVQEKIKRVPSFEVTCHLAMSLRESLLKDVHRYADAFLFATRKYESPGIIGAWCLQTLITWSKIPGPAIEYGLYDVPPGKEPYMHIPVTQDVALRHGGGTNVHMGIGSQYANAMYQRRLSMGDRIALEIKRAIKEEKLDWIVT
;
A
#
# COMPACT_ATOMS: atom_id res chain seq x y z
N GLU A 1 -9.80 -23.94 -25.03
CA GLU A 1 -9.48 -23.24 -26.30
C GLU A 1 -8.49 -22.09 -26.12
N LYS A 2 -8.84 -20.97 -25.46
CA LYS A 2 -7.92 -19.81 -25.30
C LYS A 2 -6.57 -20.15 -24.66
N VAL A 3 -6.57 -20.88 -23.54
CA VAL A 3 -5.33 -21.27 -22.83
C VAL A 3 -4.40 -22.11 -23.70
N GLN A 4 -4.96 -23.05 -24.46
CA GLN A 4 -4.21 -23.93 -25.36
C GLN A 4 -3.54 -23.13 -26.49
N LYS A 5 -4.26 -22.15 -27.05
CA LYS A 5 -3.72 -21.24 -28.05
C LYS A 5 -2.56 -20.39 -27.51
N GLU A 6 -2.65 -19.90 -26.27
CA GLU A 6 -1.57 -19.12 -25.66
C GLU A 6 -0.35 -19.98 -25.28
N LEU A 7 -0.53 -21.26 -24.95
CA LEU A 7 0.54 -22.24 -24.80
C LEU A 7 1.28 -22.47 -26.13
N GLU A 8 0.52 -22.64 -27.24
CA GLU A 8 1.09 -22.79 -28.59
C GLU A 8 1.87 -21.54 -29.05
N LEU A 9 1.42 -20.35 -28.65
CA LEU A 9 2.09 -19.08 -28.92
C LEU A 9 3.31 -18.82 -28.02
N GLY A 10 3.55 -19.66 -27.00
CA GLY A 10 4.65 -19.48 -26.04
C GLY A 10 4.44 -18.35 -25.03
N ASN A 11 3.24 -17.76 -24.96
CA ASN A 11 2.90 -16.72 -23.98
C ASN A 11 2.60 -17.31 -22.59
N LEU A 12 2.23 -18.60 -22.53
CA LEU A 12 2.06 -19.37 -21.31
C LEU A 12 2.96 -20.60 -21.34
N THR A 13 3.31 -21.11 -20.16
CA THR A 13 3.99 -22.40 -20.01
C THR A 13 3.14 -23.33 -19.16
N LEU A 14 3.27 -24.65 -19.35
CA LEU A 14 2.56 -25.64 -18.53
C LEU A 14 2.92 -25.48 -17.04
N GLU A 15 4.20 -25.29 -16.74
CA GLU A 15 4.66 -25.01 -15.37
C GLU A 15 4.05 -23.72 -14.80
N GLY A 16 3.94 -22.68 -15.63
CA GLY A 16 3.30 -21.41 -15.23
C GLY A 16 1.81 -21.55 -14.94
N LEU A 17 1.12 -22.46 -15.64
CA LEU A 17 -0.29 -22.77 -15.40
C LEU A 17 -0.50 -23.56 -14.11
N GLU A 18 0.38 -24.50 -13.79
CA GLU A 18 0.28 -25.30 -12.56
C GLU A 18 0.34 -24.42 -11.29
N LYS A 19 1.12 -23.33 -11.35
CA LYS A 19 1.26 -22.35 -10.25
C LYS A 19 0.39 -21.10 -10.47
N GLY A 20 -0.36 -21.05 -11.56
CA GLY A 20 -1.13 -19.88 -11.96
C GLY A 20 -2.26 -19.59 -10.98
N ARG A 21 -2.51 -18.30 -10.71
CA ARG A 21 -3.64 -17.85 -9.90
C ARG A 21 -4.68 -17.19 -10.78
N VAL A 22 -5.94 -17.46 -10.51
CA VAL A 22 -7.07 -16.74 -11.10
C VAL A 22 -7.61 -15.78 -10.06
N GLU A 23 -7.51 -14.50 -10.35
CA GLU A 23 -7.90 -13.42 -9.46
C GLU A 23 -9.02 -12.60 -10.11
N GLN A 24 -9.88 -11.98 -9.30
CA GLN A 24 -10.87 -11.05 -9.81
C GLN A 24 -10.19 -9.82 -10.41
N ILE A 25 -10.60 -9.41 -11.60
CA ILE A 25 -10.16 -8.12 -12.16
C ILE A 25 -10.80 -6.99 -11.36
N VAL A 26 -9.98 -6.19 -10.69
CA VAL A 26 -10.40 -5.00 -9.96
C VAL A 26 -10.18 -3.78 -10.85
N LEU A 27 -11.19 -2.93 -10.98
CA LEU A 27 -11.11 -1.70 -11.78
C LEU A 27 -10.96 -0.51 -10.83
N GLY A 28 -9.85 0.22 -10.97
CA GLY A 28 -9.57 1.42 -10.19
C GLY A 28 -8.14 1.91 -10.43
N PRO A 29 -7.81 3.15 -10.01
CA PRO A 29 -6.43 3.59 -9.95
C PRO A 29 -5.63 2.67 -9.01
N HIS A 30 -4.44 2.28 -9.48
CA HIS A 30 -3.47 1.53 -8.70
C HIS A 30 -2.56 2.51 -7.94
N ALA A 31 -2.32 2.23 -6.66
CA ALA A 31 -1.48 3.04 -5.79
C ALA A 31 -0.63 2.13 -4.90
N ASN A 32 0.66 2.47 -4.81
CA ASN A 32 1.60 1.85 -3.89
C ASN A 32 1.72 2.74 -2.65
N PHE A 33 1.20 2.27 -1.53
CA PHE A 33 1.27 2.97 -0.25
C PHE A 33 2.53 2.53 0.49
N ASN A 34 3.51 3.42 0.58
CA ASN A 34 4.82 3.12 1.16
C ASN A 34 4.84 3.50 2.65
N PHE A 35 5.08 2.50 3.48
CA PHE A 35 5.13 2.60 4.93
C PHE A 35 6.53 2.29 5.46
N PHE A 36 6.78 2.72 6.70
CA PHE A 36 7.94 2.34 7.48
C PHE A 36 7.51 2.01 8.90
N PHE A 37 7.63 0.74 9.30
CA PHE A 37 7.38 0.34 10.67
C PHE A 37 8.65 0.42 11.51
N SER A 38 8.60 1.15 12.63
CA SER A 38 9.73 1.37 13.54
C SER A 38 9.53 0.63 14.87
N PRO A 39 10.22 -0.50 15.11
CA PRO A 39 10.22 -1.17 16.41
C PRO A 39 10.68 -0.23 17.55
N LEU A 40 11.61 0.69 17.25
CA LEU A 40 12.07 1.68 18.21
C LEU A 40 10.96 2.66 18.62
N ASN A 41 10.12 3.10 17.68
CA ASN A 41 8.98 3.97 17.97
C ASN A 41 7.86 3.21 18.68
N ALA A 42 7.63 1.95 18.33
CA ALA A 42 6.62 1.12 19.00
C ALA A 42 6.97 0.86 20.48
N GLY A 43 8.26 0.81 20.80
CA GLY A 43 8.74 0.68 22.17
C GLY A 43 8.85 1.99 22.96
N LYS A 44 8.46 3.15 22.39
CA LYS A 44 8.51 4.45 23.05
C LYS A 44 7.16 4.81 23.65
N ASP A 45 7.22 5.61 24.71
CA ASP A 45 6.07 6.32 25.24
C ASP A 45 5.77 7.55 24.37
N TRP A 46 4.52 7.67 23.92
CA TRP A 46 4.07 8.79 23.09
C TRP A 46 3.33 9.87 23.92
N GLY A 47 3.32 9.74 25.25
CA GLY A 47 2.59 10.63 26.14
C GLY A 47 1.10 10.63 25.81
N ASP A 48 0.44 11.78 25.92
CA ASP A 48 -1.02 11.90 25.72
C ASP A 48 -1.53 11.34 24.38
N VAL A 49 -0.67 11.16 23.37
CA VAL A 49 -1.04 10.67 22.04
C VAL A 49 -1.41 9.18 22.05
N ASP A 50 -0.63 8.32 22.72
CA ASP A 50 -0.97 6.88 22.76
C ASP A 50 -2.17 6.62 23.67
N ASP A 51 -2.28 7.34 24.79
CA ASP A 51 -3.46 7.35 25.67
C ASP A 51 -4.74 7.74 24.92
N ALA A 52 -4.69 8.85 24.15
CA ALA A 52 -5.82 9.30 23.37
C ALA A 52 -6.19 8.30 22.28
N PHE A 53 -5.20 7.75 21.56
CA PHE A 53 -5.42 6.76 20.51
C PHE A 53 -6.06 5.49 21.09
N ALA A 54 -5.50 4.96 22.17
CA ALA A 54 -6.01 3.79 22.88
C ALA A 54 -7.47 3.98 23.31
N LYS A 55 -7.80 5.16 23.84
CA LYS A 55 -9.16 5.52 24.26
C LYS A 55 -10.13 5.64 23.09
N ILE A 56 -9.75 6.34 22.02
CA ILE A 56 -10.60 6.59 20.85
C ILE A 56 -10.92 5.27 20.14
N TYR A 57 -9.89 4.45 19.90
CA TYR A 57 -10.02 3.21 19.12
C TYR A 57 -10.26 1.97 19.99
N LYS A 58 -10.36 2.13 21.31
CA LYS A 58 -10.61 1.05 22.29
C LYS A 58 -9.59 -0.10 22.16
N THR A 59 -8.32 0.27 22.08
CA THR A 59 -7.19 -0.66 21.92
C THR A 59 -6.27 -0.56 23.12
N SER A 60 -5.36 -1.52 23.29
CA SER A 60 -4.34 -1.44 24.34
C SER A 60 -3.30 -0.35 24.03
N LEU A 61 -2.57 0.12 25.05
CA LEU A 61 -1.46 1.07 24.83
C LEU A 61 -0.36 0.48 23.94
N GLU A 62 -0.10 -0.83 24.04
CA GLU A 62 0.87 -1.51 23.19
C GLU A 62 0.45 -1.48 21.72
N GLU A 63 -0.80 -1.83 21.42
CA GLU A 63 -1.35 -1.77 20.08
C GLU A 63 -1.39 -0.33 19.55
N ALA A 64 -1.80 0.65 20.38
CA ALA A 64 -1.78 2.06 20.01
C ALA A 64 -0.37 2.52 19.57
N ARG A 65 0.68 2.12 20.29
CA ARG A 65 2.06 2.44 19.91
C ARG A 65 2.50 1.74 18.63
N VAL A 66 2.02 0.53 18.37
CA VAL A 66 2.25 -0.17 17.08
C VAL A 66 1.60 0.59 15.92
N HIS A 67 0.36 1.06 16.08
CA HIS A 67 -0.31 1.91 15.09
C HIS A 67 0.48 3.19 14.82
N LEU A 68 0.88 3.91 15.87
CA LEU A 68 1.62 5.17 15.76
C LEU A 68 3.03 4.99 15.15
N ALA A 69 3.64 3.83 15.36
CA ALA A 69 4.94 3.47 14.82
C ALA A 69 4.94 3.03 13.35
N ASN A 70 3.76 2.82 12.75
CA ASN A 70 3.59 2.50 11.34
C ASN A 70 3.50 3.78 10.50
N GLU A 71 4.65 4.31 10.12
CA GLU A 71 4.74 5.61 9.46
C GLU A 71 4.38 5.53 7.98
N PHE A 72 3.38 6.30 7.55
CA PHE A 72 3.05 6.46 6.14
C PHE A 72 3.91 7.54 5.49
N LEU A 73 4.71 7.18 4.49
CA LEU A 73 5.73 8.08 3.94
C LEU A 73 5.33 8.67 2.58
N SER A 74 4.95 7.82 1.62
CA SER A 74 4.71 8.25 0.23
C SER A 74 3.76 7.33 -0.52
N ILE A 75 3.26 7.86 -1.64
CA ILE A 75 2.49 7.11 -2.62
C ILE A 75 3.14 7.26 -3.99
N ASP A 76 3.28 6.14 -4.67
CA ASP A 76 3.66 6.09 -6.08
C ASP A 76 2.71 5.23 -6.91
N GLU A 77 2.71 5.46 -8.21
CA GLU A 77 2.05 4.61 -9.20
C GLU A 77 3.11 3.98 -10.12
N ARG A 78 2.89 2.72 -10.49
CA ARG A 78 3.69 2.02 -11.49
C ARG A 78 3.29 2.45 -12.89
N ARG A 79 4.27 2.62 -13.76
CA ARG A 79 4.09 2.79 -15.20
C ARG A 79 4.64 1.57 -15.91
N GLU A 80 3.79 0.93 -16.69
CA GLU A 80 3.98 -0.44 -17.17
C GLU A 80 3.93 -0.54 -18.69
N THR A 81 4.91 -1.24 -19.25
CA THR A 81 4.97 -1.53 -20.69
C THR A 81 4.38 -2.93 -20.94
N ILE A 82 3.52 -3.14 -21.93
CA ILE A 82 3.00 -2.25 -22.97
C ILE A 82 1.63 -1.62 -22.63
N LEU A 83 1.02 -2.01 -21.51
CA LEU A 83 -0.35 -1.62 -21.14
C LEU A 83 -0.56 -0.10 -21.16
N ASP A 84 0.37 0.67 -20.60
CA ASP A 84 0.23 2.13 -20.53
C ASP A 84 0.29 2.82 -21.88
N GLY A 85 1.01 2.23 -22.84
CA GLY A 85 1.03 2.70 -24.22
C GLY A 85 -0.29 2.39 -24.90
N LEU A 86 -0.79 1.16 -24.74
CA LEU A 86 -2.02 0.69 -25.36
C LEU A 86 -3.24 1.51 -24.92
N ARG A 87 -3.39 1.77 -23.62
CA ARG A 87 -4.55 2.52 -23.08
C ARG A 87 -4.65 3.97 -23.56
N ARG A 88 -3.58 4.52 -24.15
CA ARG A 88 -3.55 5.89 -24.69
C ARG A 88 -3.99 5.97 -26.15
N LEU A 89 -4.15 4.83 -26.82
CA LEU A 89 -4.56 4.78 -28.22
C LEU A 89 -6.10 4.82 -28.34
N PRO A 90 -6.65 5.37 -29.43
CA PRO A 90 -8.07 5.21 -29.76
C PRO A 90 -8.48 3.73 -29.87
N VAL A 91 -9.74 3.43 -29.55
CA VAL A 91 -10.25 2.05 -29.49
C VAL A 91 -10.07 1.33 -30.83
N ASP A 92 -10.33 2.00 -31.95
CA ASP A 92 -10.19 1.43 -33.30
C ASP A 92 -8.74 1.08 -33.66
N VAL A 93 -7.75 1.68 -32.98
CA VAL A 93 -6.33 1.32 -33.10
C VAL A 93 -5.99 0.17 -32.18
N GLN A 94 -6.51 0.17 -30.94
CA GLN A 94 -6.31 -0.93 -29.99
C GLN A 94 -6.81 -2.26 -30.56
N GLU A 95 -7.97 -2.27 -31.22
CA GLU A 95 -8.56 -3.48 -31.85
C GLU A 95 -7.67 -4.08 -32.96
N LYS A 96 -6.81 -3.27 -33.59
CA LYS A 96 -5.85 -3.73 -34.60
C LYS A 96 -4.63 -4.41 -33.98
N ILE A 97 -4.35 -4.18 -32.69
CA ILE A 97 -3.21 -4.74 -31.97
C ILE A 97 -3.64 -6.03 -31.27
N LYS A 98 -3.40 -7.18 -31.91
CA LYS A 98 -3.76 -8.51 -31.38
C LYS A 98 -2.78 -9.06 -30.34
N ARG A 99 -2.16 -8.18 -29.54
CA ARG A 99 -1.15 -8.56 -28.54
C ARG A 99 -1.73 -8.43 -27.14
N VAL A 100 -1.53 -9.46 -26.31
CA VAL A 100 -1.88 -9.40 -24.89
C VAL A 100 -0.98 -8.36 -24.19
N PRO A 101 -1.54 -7.38 -23.46
CA PRO A 101 -0.74 -6.40 -22.73
C PRO A 101 0.12 -7.07 -21.65
N SER A 102 1.38 -6.67 -21.57
CA SER A 102 2.25 -6.96 -20.42
C SER A 102 2.15 -5.86 -19.37
N PHE A 103 2.49 -6.22 -18.13
CA PHE A 103 2.48 -5.36 -16.95
C PHE A 103 3.91 -5.13 -16.43
N GLU A 104 4.89 -5.14 -17.35
CA GLU A 104 6.31 -5.03 -16.97
C GLU A 104 6.58 -3.61 -16.46
N VAL A 105 6.96 -3.52 -15.18
CA VAL A 105 7.19 -2.24 -14.50
C VAL A 105 8.37 -1.52 -15.14
N THR A 106 8.11 -0.35 -15.71
CA THR A 106 9.12 0.42 -16.46
C THR A 106 9.51 1.69 -15.72
N CYS A 107 8.55 2.42 -15.18
CA CYS A 107 8.80 3.66 -14.44
C CYS A 107 7.90 3.76 -13.20
N HIS A 108 8.18 4.75 -12.35
CA HIS A 108 7.34 5.13 -11.21
C HIS A 108 7.00 6.62 -11.29
N LEU A 109 5.83 7.00 -10.79
CA LEU A 109 5.41 8.39 -10.66
C LEU A 109 4.93 8.67 -9.23
N ALA A 110 5.27 9.84 -8.71
CA ALA A 110 4.72 10.32 -7.45
C ALA A 110 3.22 10.63 -7.62
N MET A 111 2.39 10.21 -6.66
CA MET A 111 0.94 10.49 -6.66
C MET A 111 0.47 10.94 -5.27
N SER A 112 -0.69 11.59 -5.19
CA SER A 112 -1.38 11.84 -3.92
C SER A 112 -2.72 11.10 -3.89
N LEU A 113 -3.19 10.79 -2.69
CA LEU A 113 -4.53 10.25 -2.47
C LEU A 113 -5.47 11.39 -2.02
N ARG A 114 -6.75 11.29 -2.38
CA ARG A 114 -7.79 12.08 -1.72
C ARG A 114 -7.72 11.83 -0.21
N GLU A 115 -7.49 12.88 0.57
CA GLU A 115 -7.16 12.78 2.00
C GLU A 115 -8.18 11.97 2.82
N SER A 116 -9.48 12.11 2.51
CA SER A 116 -10.55 11.37 3.19
C SER A 116 -10.45 9.84 3.07
N LEU A 117 -9.62 9.32 2.15
CA LEU A 117 -9.39 7.89 1.92
C LEU A 117 -8.18 7.35 2.69
N LEU A 118 -7.33 8.22 3.26
CA LEU A 118 -6.14 7.79 4.00
C LEU A 118 -6.51 6.92 5.20
N LYS A 119 -7.61 7.24 5.88
CA LYS A 119 -8.14 6.45 7.01
C LYS A 119 -8.41 4.98 6.64
N ASP A 120 -8.91 4.74 5.43
CA ASP A 120 -9.27 3.41 4.99
C ASP A 120 -8.00 2.62 4.64
N VAL A 121 -7.03 3.27 3.99
CA VAL A 121 -5.71 2.68 3.72
C VAL A 121 -5.00 2.31 5.01
N HIS A 122 -4.95 3.20 6.00
CA HIS A 122 -4.35 2.93 7.32
C HIS A 122 -5.02 1.74 8.01
N ARG A 123 -6.35 1.66 7.98
CA ARG A 123 -7.10 0.53 8.57
C ARG A 123 -6.64 -0.82 8.01
N TYR A 124 -6.49 -0.94 6.69
CA TYR A 124 -6.02 -2.18 6.07
C TYR A 124 -4.53 -2.42 6.30
N ALA A 125 -3.72 -1.37 6.26
CA ALA A 125 -2.28 -1.45 6.51
C ALA A 125 -2.00 -1.96 7.93
N ASP A 126 -2.70 -1.42 8.92
CA ASP A 126 -2.53 -1.81 10.32
C ASP A 126 -3.03 -3.23 10.56
N ALA A 127 -4.18 -3.61 9.99
CA ALA A 127 -4.67 -4.99 10.07
C ALA A 127 -3.66 -6.00 9.53
N PHE A 128 -2.99 -5.67 8.41
CA PHE A 128 -1.93 -6.50 7.85
C PHE A 128 -0.69 -6.52 8.76
N LEU A 129 -0.25 -5.37 9.27
CA LEU A 129 0.86 -5.27 10.22
C LEU A 129 0.63 -6.15 11.45
N PHE A 130 -0.54 -6.07 12.10
CA PHE A 130 -0.88 -6.92 13.25
C PHE A 130 -0.93 -8.41 12.89
N ALA A 131 -1.45 -8.75 11.71
CA ALA A 131 -1.44 -10.14 11.24
C ALA A 131 0.00 -10.66 11.13
N THR A 132 0.92 -9.92 10.51
CA THR A 132 2.33 -10.35 10.42
C THR A 132 2.96 -10.54 11.79
N ARG A 133 2.72 -9.63 12.75
CA ARG A 133 3.25 -9.76 14.12
C ARG A 133 2.71 -11.00 14.84
N LYS A 134 1.46 -11.37 14.58
CA LYS A 134 0.81 -12.54 15.19
C LYS A 134 1.28 -13.87 14.58
N TYR A 135 1.40 -13.92 13.26
CA TYR A 135 1.63 -15.18 12.54
C TYR A 135 3.10 -15.41 12.17
N GLU A 136 3.90 -14.36 12.03
CA GLU A 136 5.30 -14.41 11.57
C GLU A 136 6.17 -13.45 12.40
N SER A 137 6.58 -13.87 13.60
CA SER A 137 7.43 -13.07 14.49
C SER A 137 8.80 -12.76 13.85
N PRO A 138 9.34 -11.53 13.98
CA PRO A 138 8.86 -10.37 14.76
C PRO A 138 7.80 -9.50 14.08
N GLY A 139 7.33 -9.90 12.89
CA GLY A 139 6.51 -9.13 11.99
C GLY A 139 7.34 -8.29 11.02
N ILE A 140 6.73 -7.26 10.46
CA ILE A 140 7.40 -6.32 9.56
C ILE A 140 8.40 -5.47 10.36
N ILE A 141 9.59 -5.25 9.81
CA ILE A 141 10.58 -4.29 10.32
C ILE A 141 11.01 -3.38 9.16
N GLY A 142 10.92 -2.07 9.37
CA GLY A 142 11.38 -1.07 8.42
C GLY A 142 10.42 -0.87 7.24
N ALA A 143 10.98 -0.68 6.05
CA ALA A 143 10.24 -0.26 4.86
C ALA A 143 9.36 -1.38 4.31
N TRP A 144 8.10 -1.07 4.03
CA TRP A 144 7.18 -1.97 3.37
C TRP A 144 6.15 -1.21 2.50
N CYS A 145 5.44 -1.91 1.64
CA CYS A 145 4.47 -1.30 0.74
C CYS A 145 3.20 -2.15 0.62
N LEU A 146 2.05 -1.48 0.68
CA LEU A 146 0.74 -2.03 0.38
C LEU A 146 0.34 -1.61 -1.04
N GLN A 147 0.22 -2.58 -1.97
CA GLN A 147 -0.06 -2.30 -3.38
C GLN A 147 -1.54 -2.56 -3.64
N THR A 148 -2.28 -1.50 -3.94
CA THR A 148 -3.71 -1.48 -3.78
C THR A 148 -4.39 -0.75 -4.93
N LEU A 149 -5.49 -1.32 -5.42
CA LEU A 149 -6.41 -0.64 -6.31
C LEU A 149 -7.53 -0.01 -5.50
N ILE A 150 -7.87 1.25 -5.79
CA ILE A 150 -9.02 1.91 -5.17
C ILE A 150 -10.21 1.80 -6.12
N THR A 151 -11.13 0.87 -5.86
CA THR A 151 -12.33 0.70 -6.68
C THR A 151 -13.52 1.49 -6.12
N TRP A 152 -14.63 1.51 -6.84
CA TRP A 152 -15.88 2.16 -6.43
C TRP A 152 -17.02 1.15 -6.51
N SER A 153 -17.54 0.74 -5.35
CA SER A 153 -18.57 -0.30 -5.27
C SER A 153 -19.57 -0.03 -4.16
N LYS A 154 -20.70 -0.73 -4.24
CA LYS A 154 -21.71 -0.77 -3.19
C LYS A 154 -21.13 -1.40 -1.93
N ILE A 155 -21.50 -0.85 -0.80
CA ILE A 155 -21.17 -1.36 0.52
C ILE A 155 -22.46 -1.66 1.30
N PRO A 156 -22.47 -2.72 2.14
CA PRO A 156 -23.64 -3.08 2.92
C PRO A 156 -23.88 -2.08 4.07
N GLY A 157 -25.14 -1.87 4.44
CA GLY A 157 -25.53 -1.04 5.59
C GLY A 157 -26.01 0.36 5.22
N PRO A 158 -26.59 1.10 6.18
CA PRO A 158 -27.13 2.43 5.94
C PRO A 158 -26.01 3.45 5.73
N ALA A 159 -26.21 4.35 4.77
CA ALA A 159 -25.25 5.41 4.41
C ALA A 159 -24.77 6.27 5.58
N ILE A 160 -25.63 6.50 6.58
CA ILE A 160 -25.33 7.29 7.77
C ILE A 160 -24.19 6.66 8.60
N GLU A 161 -24.07 5.32 8.64
CA GLU A 161 -22.95 4.65 9.34
C GLU A 161 -21.60 4.96 8.71
N TYR A 162 -21.59 5.35 7.44
CA TYR A 162 -20.41 5.74 6.68
C TYR A 162 -20.23 7.27 6.60
N GLY A 163 -21.05 8.04 7.32
CA GLY A 163 -21.01 9.51 7.32
C GLY A 163 -21.61 10.14 6.06
N LEU A 164 -22.43 9.39 5.31
CA LEU A 164 -23.14 9.89 4.14
C LEU A 164 -24.59 10.25 4.53
N TYR A 165 -24.87 11.54 4.61
CA TYR A 165 -26.18 12.05 5.06
C TYR A 165 -27.17 12.31 3.92
N ASP A 166 -26.69 12.47 2.68
CA ASP A 166 -27.52 12.81 1.51
C ASP A 166 -28.05 11.59 0.74
N VAL A 167 -27.83 10.37 1.23
CA VAL A 167 -28.27 9.15 0.56
C VAL A 167 -29.67 8.78 1.04
N PRO A 168 -30.64 8.58 0.14
CA PRO A 168 -32.01 8.23 0.51
C PRO A 168 -32.09 6.96 1.38
N PRO A 169 -32.98 6.92 2.38
CA PRO A 169 -33.21 5.72 3.20
C PRO A 169 -33.51 4.48 2.34
N GLY A 170 -32.85 3.37 2.65
CA GLY A 170 -33.01 2.09 1.92
C GLY A 170 -32.20 1.96 0.63
N LYS A 171 -31.42 2.98 0.24
CA LYS A 171 -30.43 2.84 -0.84
C LYS A 171 -29.07 2.44 -0.28
N GLU A 172 -28.45 1.45 -0.91
CA GLU A 172 -27.07 1.05 -0.61
C GLU A 172 -26.10 2.18 -0.99
N PRO A 173 -25.23 2.62 -0.05
CA PRO A 173 -24.22 3.61 -0.35
C PRO A 173 -23.13 3.01 -1.25
N TYR A 174 -22.54 3.86 -2.08
CA TYR A 174 -21.32 3.53 -2.81
C TYR A 174 -20.13 4.20 -2.11
N MET A 175 -19.03 3.48 -2.02
CA MET A 175 -17.79 3.98 -1.42
C MET A 175 -16.57 3.58 -2.22
N HIS A 176 -15.48 4.31 -1.98
CA HIS A 176 -14.16 3.90 -2.42
C HIS A 176 -13.74 2.69 -1.59
N ILE A 177 -13.33 1.60 -2.26
CA ILE A 177 -12.93 0.37 -1.60
C ILE A 177 -11.49 0.06 -1.99
N PRO A 178 -10.55 0.10 -1.03
CA PRO A 178 -9.19 -0.40 -1.23
C PRO A 178 -9.21 -1.92 -1.42
N VAL A 179 -8.63 -2.42 -2.51
CA VAL A 179 -8.40 -3.84 -2.77
C VAL A 179 -6.92 -4.05 -2.98
N THR A 180 -6.27 -4.65 -1.97
CA THR A 180 -4.84 -4.94 -2.00
C THR A 180 -4.57 -6.14 -2.89
N GLN A 181 -3.71 -5.96 -3.89
CA GLN A 181 -3.31 -6.99 -4.83
C GLN A 181 -1.99 -7.65 -4.40
N ASP A 182 -1.07 -6.88 -3.84
CA ASP A 182 0.26 -7.37 -3.48
C ASP A 182 0.87 -6.57 -2.32
N VAL A 183 1.91 -7.13 -1.71
CA VAL A 183 2.67 -6.52 -0.61
C VAL A 183 4.16 -6.65 -0.87
N ALA A 184 4.92 -5.58 -0.61
CA ALA A 184 6.36 -5.66 -0.57
C ALA A 184 6.85 -5.48 0.87
N LEU A 185 7.43 -6.53 1.46
CA LEU A 185 7.98 -6.51 2.83
C LEU A 185 9.42 -6.00 2.87
N ARG A 186 9.73 -5.03 2.00
CA ARG A 186 11.04 -4.41 1.86
C ARG A 186 10.91 -3.05 1.18
N HIS A 187 12.02 -2.35 1.06
CA HIS A 187 12.14 -1.16 0.22
C HIS A 187 11.63 -1.41 -1.22
N GLY A 188 10.63 -0.64 -1.63
CA GLY A 188 10.00 -0.70 -2.96
C GLY A 188 10.64 0.27 -3.95
N GLY A 189 10.73 -0.13 -5.22
CA GLY A 189 11.30 0.70 -6.29
C GLY A 189 10.56 2.02 -6.52
N GLY A 190 9.28 2.06 -6.16
CA GLY A 190 8.45 3.26 -6.21
C GLY A 190 8.95 4.44 -5.39
N THR A 191 9.64 4.16 -4.29
CA THR A 191 10.21 5.20 -3.42
C THR A 191 11.34 6.00 -4.09
N ASN A 192 11.84 5.56 -5.26
CA ASN A 192 12.83 6.29 -6.03
C ASN A 192 12.33 7.68 -6.49
N VAL A 193 11.01 7.85 -6.63
CA VAL A 193 10.39 9.12 -7.09
C VAL A 193 10.67 10.29 -6.15
N HIS A 194 11.08 10.02 -4.92
CA HIS A 194 11.27 11.03 -3.89
C HIS A 194 12.69 11.04 -3.29
N MET A 195 13.69 10.46 -3.97
CA MET A 195 15.07 10.46 -3.46
C MET A 195 15.67 11.87 -3.31
N GLY A 196 15.49 12.74 -4.32
CA GLY A 196 16.08 14.09 -4.29
C GLY A 196 15.23 15.15 -3.58
N ILE A 197 13.91 14.93 -3.53
CA ILE A 197 12.92 15.90 -3.00
C ILE A 197 12.38 15.52 -1.62
N GLY A 198 12.67 14.31 -1.15
CA GLY A 198 12.09 13.77 0.08
C GLY A 198 10.65 13.30 -0.11
N SER A 199 10.25 12.36 0.74
CA SER A 199 8.97 11.67 0.66
C SER A 199 7.80 12.59 1.03
N GLN A 200 6.65 12.44 0.35
CA GLN A 200 5.57 13.44 0.32
C GLN A 200 5.00 13.73 1.72
N TYR A 201 4.74 12.67 2.49
CA TYR A 201 4.17 12.76 3.83
C TYR A 201 5.28 12.80 4.90
N ALA A 202 6.41 12.11 4.66
CA ALA A 202 7.54 12.13 5.58
C ALA A 202 8.15 13.55 5.74
N ASN A 203 8.16 14.35 4.67
CA ASN A 203 8.68 15.71 4.73
C ASN A 203 7.90 16.59 5.72
N ALA A 204 6.57 16.44 5.77
CA ALA A 204 5.73 17.14 6.72
C ALA A 204 5.95 16.62 8.15
N MET A 205 6.03 15.29 8.32
CA MET A 205 6.24 14.64 9.61
C MET A 205 7.59 15.01 10.25
N TYR A 206 8.67 15.03 9.46
CA TYR A 206 10.03 15.28 9.95
C TYR A 206 10.49 16.73 9.78
N GLN A 207 9.66 17.59 9.17
CA GLN A 207 9.98 18.99 8.86
C GLN A 207 11.32 19.15 8.11
N ARG A 208 11.69 18.17 7.31
CA ARG A 208 12.92 18.15 6.50
C ARG A 208 12.76 17.19 5.32
N ARG A 209 13.57 17.38 4.27
CA ARG A 209 13.63 16.41 3.17
C ARG A 209 14.12 15.06 3.69
N LEU A 210 13.28 14.03 3.57
CA LEU A 210 13.56 12.69 4.06
C LEU A 210 13.01 11.66 3.08
N SER A 211 13.89 10.95 2.38
CA SER A 211 13.51 9.81 1.56
C SER A 211 13.29 8.55 2.42
N MET A 212 12.74 7.50 1.82
CA MET A 212 12.66 6.16 2.44
C MET A 212 14.06 5.64 2.80
N GLY A 213 15.06 5.87 1.95
CA GLY A 213 16.45 5.52 2.25
C GLY A 213 16.98 6.27 3.47
N ASP A 214 16.73 7.59 3.55
CA ASP A 214 17.09 8.40 4.72
C ASP A 214 16.35 7.93 5.98
N ARG A 215 15.09 7.48 5.85
CA ARG A 215 14.32 6.93 6.97
C ARG A 215 14.91 5.63 7.50
N ILE A 216 15.33 4.72 6.61
CA ILE A 216 16.03 3.48 6.98
C ILE A 216 17.35 3.83 7.69
N ALA A 217 18.15 4.73 7.13
CA ALA A 217 19.41 5.16 7.74
C ALA A 217 19.20 5.84 9.11
N LEU A 218 18.13 6.62 9.25
CA LEU A 218 17.75 7.23 10.53
C LEU A 218 17.42 6.17 11.59
N GLU A 219 16.71 5.11 11.22
CA GLU A 219 16.40 4.01 12.14
C GLU A 219 17.68 3.33 12.63
N ILE A 220 18.59 2.99 11.71
CA ILE A 220 19.88 2.37 12.05
C ILE A 220 20.68 3.27 12.98
N LYS A 221 20.78 4.57 12.66
CA LYS A 221 21.49 5.54 13.50
C LYS A 221 20.90 5.63 14.91
N ARG A 222 19.57 5.60 15.02
CA ARG A 222 18.86 5.62 16.31
C ARG A 222 19.08 4.32 17.08
N ALA A 223 18.99 3.17 16.41
CA ALA A 223 19.20 1.87 17.02
C ALA A 223 20.61 1.75 17.62
N ILE A 224 21.64 2.20 16.90
CA ILE A 224 23.02 2.24 17.42
C ILE A 224 23.12 3.16 18.63
N LYS A 225 22.55 4.37 18.56
CA LYS A 225 22.60 5.34 19.67
C LYS A 225 21.86 4.85 20.92
N GLU A 226 20.77 4.12 20.74
CA GLU A 226 19.93 3.58 21.81
C GLU A 226 20.37 2.17 22.25
N GLU A 227 21.47 1.62 21.70
CA GLU A 227 21.96 0.26 21.96
C GLU A 227 20.92 -0.84 21.71
N LYS A 228 20.09 -0.65 20.68
CA LYS A 228 18.97 -1.54 20.28
C LYS A 228 19.09 -2.03 18.83
N LEU A 229 20.30 -2.33 18.38
CA LEU A 229 20.50 -2.78 17.00
C LEU A 229 19.83 -4.13 16.73
N ASP A 230 19.78 -5.00 17.74
CA ASP A 230 19.10 -6.30 17.78
C ASP A 230 17.59 -6.21 17.51
N TRP A 231 16.97 -5.04 17.68
CA TRP A 231 15.53 -4.85 17.43
C TRP A 231 15.20 -4.68 15.95
N ILE A 232 16.19 -4.41 15.10
CA ILE A 232 15.98 -4.08 13.68
C ILE A 232 16.76 -5.00 12.72
N VAL A 233 17.44 -6.02 13.24
CA VAL A 233 18.19 -7.01 12.46
C VAL A 233 17.78 -8.42 12.87
N THR A 234 17.93 -9.37 11.96
CA THR A 234 17.62 -10.80 12.15
C THR A 234 18.72 -11.66 11.55
#